data_AF-A0A0N1ABI0-F1
#
_entry.id   AF-A0A0N1ABI0-F1
#
_cell.length_a   1.000
_cell.length_b   1.000
_cell.length_c   1.000
_cell.angle_alpha   90.00
_cell.angle_beta   90.00
_cell.angle_gamma   90.00
#
_symmetry.space_group_name_H-M   'P 1'
#
loop_
_entity.id
_entity.type
_entity.pdbx_description
1 polymer ?
#
loop_
_entity_poly.entity_id
_entity_poly.type
_entity_poly.pdbx_seq_one_letter_code
_entity_poly.pdbx_strand_id
1 'polypeptide(L)'
;MIPASHHGRFAGPNRLWFMPGTPAFVSDGVLVVAADRVSVQWSHDGAPKSGEIVLRGPALSCRGDFTDSFHASAGLVLHGHVQGSGLLLFGTYPAGEGAPEWGWRITLDWCDPDHFTLRMFNVLPDGQDVLAVDLHGARSA
;
A
#
# COMPACT_ATOMS: atom_id res chain seq x y z
N MET A 1 12.60 -1.11 -9.92
CA MET A 1 12.55 -0.12 -8.83
C MET A 1 12.60 -0.74 -7.43
N ILE A 2 12.24 -2.01 -7.23
CA ILE A 2 12.58 -2.74 -6.00
C ILE A 2 13.81 -3.63 -6.28
N PRO A 3 14.84 -3.69 -5.40
CA PRO A 3 16.03 -4.52 -5.64
C PRO A 3 15.69 -6.01 -5.72
N ALA A 4 16.38 -6.77 -6.57
CA ALA A 4 16.13 -8.20 -6.79
C ALA A 4 16.24 -9.05 -5.51
N SER A 5 17.10 -8.63 -4.56
CA SER A 5 17.21 -9.27 -3.25
C SER A 5 15.93 -9.20 -2.41
N HIS A 6 14.98 -8.33 -2.76
CA HIS A 6 13.70 -8.15 -2.05
C HIS A 6 12.51 -8.65 -2.87
N HIS A 7 12.75 -9.34 -4.00
CA HIS A 7 11.68 -9.98 -4.77
C HIS A 7 11.25 -11.27 -4.09
N GLY A 8 10.01 -11.66 -4.33
CA GLY A 8 9.46 -12.92 -3.84
C GLY A 8 8.14 -12.72 -3.11
N ARG A 9 7.80 -13.73 -2.31
CA ARG A 9 6.54 -13.82 -1.61
C ARG A 9 6.75 -13.53 -0.12
N PHE A 10 5.91 -12.68 0.45
CA PHE A 10 5.93 -12.32 1.87
C PHE A 10 4.53 -12.54 2.44
N ALA A 11 4.44 -13.14 3.63
CA ALA A 11 3.17 -13.43 4.31
C ALA A 11 3.21 -12.90 5.73
N GLY A 12 2.08 -12.40 6.23
CA GLY A 12 1.97 -11.99 7.61
C GLY A 12 0.69 -11.22 7.90
N PRO A 13 0.57 -10.59 9.08
CA PRO A 13 -0.65 -9.92 9.48
C PRO A 13 -0.91 -8.68 8.62
N ASN A 14 -2.14 -8.58 8.12
CA ASN A 14 -2.72 -7.38 7.54
C ASN A 14 -3.68 -6.75 8.57
N ARG A 15 -3.51 -5.45 8.82
CA ARG A 15 -4.37 -4.67 9.72
C ARG A 15 -5.09 -3.60 8.92
N LEU A 16 -6.40 -3.50 9.09
CA LEU A 16 -7.27 -2.50 8.48
C LEU A 16 -7.94 -1.65 9.57
N TRP A 17 -7.83 -0.32 9.45
CA TRP A 17 -8.55 0.63 10.28
C TRP A 17 -9.58 1.37 9.44
N PHE A 18 -10.83 1.39 9.94
CA PHE A 18 -11.89 2.22 9.37
C PHE A 18 -11.87 3.63 9.94
N MET A 19 -11.47 3.77 11.21
CA MET A 19 -11.41 5.05 11.92
C MET A 19 -10.13 5.13 12.77
N PRO A 20 -9.51 6.32 12.89
CA PRO A 20 -8.42 6.50 13.83
C PRO A 20 -8.85 6.21 15.28
N GLY A 21 -7.98 5.55 16.04
CA GLY A 21 -8.19 5.24 17.46
C GLY A 21 -9.08 4.02 17.74
N THR A 22 -9.62 3.35 16.72
CA THR A 22 -10.36 2.09 16.90
C THR A 22 -9.44 0.87 16.78
N PRO A 23 -9.82 -0.29 17.34
CA PRO A 23 -9.14 -1.55 17.06
C PRO A 23 -9.07 -1.82 15.55
N ALA A 24 -7.96 -2.39 15.10
CA ALA A 24 -7.82 -2.85 13.72
C ALA A 24 -8.60 -4.13 13.50
N PHE A 25 -9.19 -4.28 12.31
CA PHE A 25 -9.54 -5.60 11.80
C PHE A 25 -8.24 -6.29 11.36
N VAL A 26 -8.03 -7.54 11.80
CA VAL A 26 -6.81 -8.30 11.52
C VAL A 26 -7.16 -9.49 10.62
N SER A 27 -6.38 -9.66 9.56
CA SER A 27 -6.43 -10.83 8.69
C SER A 27 -5.03 -11.29 8.34
N ASP A 28 -4.94 -12.44 7.69
CA ASP A 28 -3.72 -12.79 6.95
C ASP A 28 -3.60 -11.91 5.70
N GLY A 29 -2.36 -11.63 5.32
CA GLY A 29 -1.99 -10.83 4.17
C GLY A 29 -0.80 -11.45 3.44
N VAL A 30 -0.75 -11.22 2.14
CA VAL A 30 0.30 -11.71 1.25
C VAL A 30 0.73 -10.58 0.33
N LEU A 31 2.04 -10.40 0.21
CA LEU A 31 2.67 -9.56 -0.79
C LEU A 31 3.46 -10.42 -1.76
N VAL A 32 3.31 -10.18 -3.05
CA VAL A 32 4.19 -10.71 -4.10
C VAL A 32 4.90 -9.54 -4.73
N VAL A 33 6.21 -9.52 -4.57
CA VAL A 33 7.07 -8.38 -4.89
C VAL A 33 7.96 -8.72 -6.08
N ALA A 34 7.93 -7.86 -7.10
CA ALA A 34 8.82 -7.89 -8.25
C ALA A 34 9.46 -6.51 -8.46
N ALA A 35 10.25 -6.35 -9.52
CA ALA A 35 11.01 -5.12 -9.77
C ALA A 35 10.14 -3.87 -9.87
N ASP A 36 8.97 -3.98 -10.49
CA ASP A 36 8.07 -2.89 -10.86
C ASP A 36 6.63 -3.13 -10.37
N ARG A 37 6.43 -4.12 -9.49
CA ARG A 37 5.09 -4.59 -9.13
C ARG A 37 5.06 -5.10 -7.70
N VAL A 38 3.99 -4.74 -6.98
CA VAL A 38 3.64 -5.35 -5.70
C VAL A 38 2.17 -5.76 -5.77
N SER A 39 1.90 -7.07 -5.78
CA SER A 39 0.55 -7.60 -5.63
C SER A 39 0.25 -7.84 -4.15
N VAL A 40 -0.95 -7.48 -3.71
CA VAL A 40 -1.42 -7.70 -2.34
C VAL A 40 -2.66 -8.58 -2.36
N GLN A 41 -2.71 -9.56 -1.45
CA GLN A 41 -3.89 -10.35 -1.15
C GLN A 41 -4.17 -10.28 0.34
N TRP A 42 -5.44 -10.16 0.70
CA TRP A 42 -5.91 -10.10 2.08
C TRP A 42 -7.38 -10.52 2.14
N SER A 43 -8.00 -10.48 3.31
CA SER A 43 -9.43 -10.80 3.44
C SER A 43 -10.13 -9.83 4.37
N HIS A 44 -11.41 -9.59 4.11
CA HIS A 44 -12.30 -8.86 5.01
C HIS A 44 -13.65 -9.55 5.02
N ASP A 45 -14.20 -9.80 6.21
CA ASP A 45 -15.49 -10.49 6.41
C ASP A 45 -15.64 -11.79 5.61
N GLY A 46 -14.58 -12.60 5.59
CA GLY A 46 -14.55 -13.88 4.88
C GLY A 46 -14.44 -13.78 3.35
N ALA A 47 -14.44 -12.58 2.78
CA ALA A 47 -14.28 -12.36 1.35
C ALA A 47 -12.80 -12.06 1.02
N PRO A 48 -12.20 -12.78 0.06
CA PRO A 48 -10.86 -12.47 -0.42
C PRO A 48 -10.84 -11.11 -1.13
N LYS A 49 -9.76 -10.37 -0.91
CA LYS A 49 -9.47 -9.09 -1.53
C LYS A 49 -8.11 -9.16 -2.21
N SER A 50 -8.00 -8.46 -3.33
CA SER A 50 -6.76 -8.39 -4.10
C SER A 50 -6.54 -6.99 -4.63
N GLY A 51 -5.27 -6.58 -4.63
CA GLY A 51 -4.83 -5.33 -5.23
C GLY A 51 -3.43 -5.45 -5.82
N GLU A 52 -3.02 -4.41 -6.51
CA GLU A 52 -1.75 -4.32 -7.20
C GLU A 52 -1.27 -2.88 -7.29
N ILE A 53 0.03 -2.69 -7.12
CA ILE A 53 0.72 -1.44 -7.42
C ILE A 53 1.70 -1.71 -8.56
N VAL A 54 1.51 -1.04 -9.71
CA VAL A 54 2.43 -1.09 -10.85
C VAL A 54 3.26 0.20 -10.88
N LEU A 55 4.59 0.06 -10.80
CA LEU A 55 5.54 1.15 -10.74
C LEU A 55 6.14 1.45 -12.12
N ARG A 56 6.21 2.74 -12.47
CA ARG A 56 6.73 3.21 -13.76
C ARG A 56 7.66 4.40 -13.59
N GLY A 57 8.62 4.53 -14.52
CA GLY A 57 9.55 5.65 -14.54
C GLY A 57 10.79 5.46 -13.66
N PRO A 58 11.62 6.52 -13.51
CA PRO A 58 12.85 6.48 -12.74
C PRO A 58 12.62 6.55 -11.23
N ALA A 59 13.54 6.00 -10.43
CA ALA A 59 13.41 5.87 -8.97
C ALA A 59 13.19 7.19 -8.23
N LEU A 60 13.76 8.29 -8.72
CA LEU A 60 13.64 9.61 -8.10
C LEU A 60 12.33 10.34 -8.45
N SER A 61 11.52 9.80 -9.38
CA SER A 61 10.27 10.41 -9.83
C SER A 61 9.42 9.34 -10.53
N CYS A 62 8.83 8.45 -9.75
CA CYS A 62 8.04 7.33 -10.25
C CYS A 62 6.54 7.59 -10.17
N ARG A 63 5.81 6.88 -11.02
CA ARG A 63 4.35 6.75 -10.98
C ARG A 63 3.98 5.37 -10.45
N GLY A 64 2.97 5.29 -9.58
CA GLY A 64 2.34 4.06 -9.13
C GLY A 64 0.88 4.01 -9.58
N ASP A 65 0.52 3.02 -10.38
CA ASP A 65 -0.88 2.71 -10.70
C ASP A 65 -1.37 1.70 -9.65
N PHE A 66 -2.24 2.13 -8.73
CA PHE A 66 -2.81 1.29 -7.68
C PHE A 66 -4.23 0.86 -8.03
N THR A 67 -4.51 -0.44 -7.95
CA THR A 67 -5.86 -0.99 -8.03
C THR A 67 -6.08 -1.91 -6.83
N ASP A 68 -7.28 -1.91 -6.27
CA ASP A 68 -7.64 -2.85 -5.20
C ASP A 68 -9.15 -3.08 -5.20
N SER A 69 -9.55 -4.32 -4.96
CA SER A 69 -10.96 -4.74 -4.93
C SER A 69 -11.80 -4.06 -3.82
N PHE A 70 -11.17 -3.32 -2.90
CA PHE A 70 -11.83 -2.62 -1.80
C PHE A 70 -11.57 -1.11 -1.84
N HIS A 71 -10.30 -0.67 -1.79
CA HIS A 71 -9.94 0.74 -1.64
C HIS A 71 -9.94 1.53 -2.95
N ALA A 72 -9.65 0.87 -4.08
CA ALA A 72 -9.37 1.53 -5.34
C ALA A 72 -9.89 0.70 -6.53
N SER A 73 -11.18 0.38 -6.53
CA SER A 73 -11.80 -0.46 -7.56
C SER A 73 -11.81 0.21 -8.95
N ALA A 74 -11.89 1.54 -8.99
CA ALA A 74 -11.74 2.35 -10.21
C ALA A 74 -10.26 2.63 -10.56
N GLY A 75 -9.33 2.19 -9.72
CA GLY A 75 -7.91 2.54 -9.79
C GLY A 75 -7.59 3.93 -9.25
N LEU A 76 -6.35 4.10 -8.83
CA LEU A 76 -5.79 5.35 -8.33
C LEU A 76 -4.39 5.53 -8.88
N VAL A 77 -4.09 6.71 -9.43
CA VAL A 77 -2.75 7.06 -9.90
C VAL A 77 -2.05 7.86 -8.81
N LEU A 78 -0.85 7.41 -8.44
CA LEU A 78 0.00 8.06 -7.44
C LEU A 78 1.35 8.41 -8.05
N HIS A 79 2.02 9.38 -7.44
CA HIS A 79 3.36 9.82 -7.81
C HIS A 79 4.26 9.85 -6.58
N GLY A 80 5.55 9.62 -6.79
CA GLY A 80 6.51 9.70 -5.70
C GLY A 80 7.90 9.25 -6.08
N HIS A 81 8.63 8.68 -5.12
CA HIS A 81 10.05 8.38 -5.29
C HIS A 81 10.51 7.31 -4.30
N VAL A 82 11.59 6.62 -4.68
CA VAL A 82 12.36 5.74 -3.79
C VAL A 82 13.20 6.60 -2.87
N GLN A 83 13.21 6.25 -1.59
CA GLN A 83 14.00 6.87 -0.55
C GLN A 83 14.68 5.76 0.28
N GLY A 84 16.00 5.58 0.06
CA GLY A 84 16.75 4.50 0.73
C GLY A 84 16.17 3.12 0.40
N SER A 85 15.76 2.38 1.42
CA SER A 85 15.14 1.05 1.34
C SER A 85 13.61 1.08 1.32
N GLY A 86 13.02 2.15 0.77
CA GLY A 86 11.57 2.27 0.68
C GLY A 86 11.11 3.11 -0.49
N LEU A 87 9.79 3.10 -0.70
CA LEU A 87 9.10 3.90 -1.69
C LEU A 87 7.99 4.68 -1.00
N LEU A 88 7.88 5.96 -1.35
CA LEU A 88 6.75 6.81 -1.01
C LEU A 88 5.94 7.12 -2.27
N LEU A 89 4.63 6.96 -2.22
CA LEU A 89 3.68 7.36 -3.25
C LEU A 89 2.54 8.19 -2.65
N PHE A 90 2.07 9.18 -3.39
CA PHE A 90 0.95 10.03 -3.00
C PHE A 90 0.04 10.34 -4.20
N GLY A 91 -1.26 10.37 -3.97
CA GLY A 91 -2.29 10.82 -4.90
C GLY A 91 -3.51 11.35 -4.14
N THR A 92 -4.53 11.82 -4.83
CA THR A 92 -5.78 12.30 -4.23
C THR A 92 -6.98 11.52 -4.74
N TYR A 93 -8.04 11.47 -3.95
CA TYR A 93 -9.31 10.83 -4.31
C TYR A 93 -10.50 11.60 -3.72
N PRO A 94 -11.69 11.49 -4.35
CA PRO A 94 -12.90 12.13 -3.83
C PRO A 94 -13.38 11.42 -2.55
N ALA A 95 -13.50 12.15 -1.45
CA ALA A 95 -13.96 11.63 -0.16
C ALA A 95 -15.49 11.59 0.00
N GLY A 96 -16.22 12.01 -1.04
CA GLY A 96 -17.69 12.11 -1.05
C GLY A 96 -18.17 13.39 -1.71
N GLU A 97 -19.46 13.47 -2.01
CA GLU A 97 -20.06 14.66 -2.64
C GLU A 97 -19.97 15.87 -1.70
N GLY A 98 -19.42 16.99 -2.20
CA GLY A 98 -19.26 18.23 -1.43
C GLY A 98 -18.11 18.24 -0.42
N ALA A 99 -17.39 17.13 -0.26
CA ALA A 99 -16.19 17.07 0.59
C ALA A 99 -14.93 17.52 -0.20
N PRO A 100 -13.94 18.16 0.47
CA PRO A 100 -12.62 18.34 -0.14
C PRO A 100 -11.99 16.99 -0.48
N GLU A 101 -11.10 16.98 -1.48
CA GLU A 101 -10.32 15.78 -1.79
C GLU A 101 -9.47 15.36 -0.59
N TRP A 102 -9.36 14.05 -0.39
CA TRP A 102 -8.41 13.48 0.55
C TRP A 102 -7.20 12.96 -0.22
N GLY A 103 -6.05 12.95 0.43
CA GLY A 103 -4.87 12.27 -0.08
C GLY A 103 -4.89 10.79 0.27
N TRP A 104 -4.24 9.99 -0.56
CA TRP A 104 -3.90 8.60 -0.28
C TRP A 104 -2.39 8.45 -0.39
N ARG A 105 -1.76 8.00 0.68
CA ARG A 105 -0.32 7.81 0.75
C ARG A 105 -0.02 6.32 0.90
N ILE A 106 0.86 5.81 0.06
CA ILE A 106 1.37 4.44 0.15
C ILE A 106 2.85 4.49 0.50
N THR A 107 3.26 3.72 1.49
CA THR A 107 4.68 3.46 1.77
C THR A 107 4.97 1.99 1.62
N LEU A 108 6.03 1.67 0.89
CA LEU A 108 6.64 0.36 0.86
C LEU A 108 7.97 0.45 1.60
N ASP A 109 8.25 -0.52 2.48
CA ASP A 109 9.52 -0.62 3.19
C ASP A 109 10.09 -2.03 3.01
N TRP A 110 11.37 -2.08 2.64
CA TRP A 110 12.16 -3.28 2.45
C TRP A 110 13.56 -3.09 3.03
N CYS A 111 13.68 -2.47 4.22
CA CYS A 111 14.98 -2.32 4.90
C CYS A 111 15.69 -3.65 5.21
N ASP A 112 14.91 -4.74 5.30
CA ASP A 112 15.37 -6.10 5.57
C ASP A 112 14.97 -7.00 4.38
N PRO A 113 15.89 -7.78 3.78
CA PRO A 113 15.55 -8.72 2.71
C PRO A 113 14.53 -9.79 3.11
N ASP A 114 14.36 -10.10 4.39
CA ASP A 114 13.39 -11.11 4.85
C ASP A 114 12.03 -10.51 5.23
N HIS A 115 11.86 -9.20 5.14
CA HIS A 115 10.61 -8.52 5.45
C HIS A 115 10.20 -7.53 4.36
N PHE A 116 8.89 -7.38 4.17
CA PHE A 116 8.34 -6.35 3.30
C PHE A 116 7.09 -5.78 3.94
N THR A 117 7.05 -4.45 4.07
CA THR A 117 5.93 -3.73 4.68
C THR A 117 5.20 -2.91 3.64
N LEU A 118 3.87 -3.01 3.64
CA LEU A 118 2.96 -2.13 2.90
C LEU A 118 2.11 -1.38 3.90
N ARG A 119 2.18 -0.05 3.88
CA ARG A 119 1.25 0.81 4.64
C ARG A 119 0.52 1.76 3.72
N MET A 120 -0.73 2.02 4.06
CA MET A 120 -1.57 2.99 3.38
C MET A 120 -2.18 3.94 4.40
N PHE A 121 -2.25 5.22 4.03
CA PHE A 121 -2.77 6.28 4.88
C PHE A 121 -3.79 7.10 4.11
N ASN A 122 -4.88 7.43 4.79
CA ASN A 122 -5.67 8.59 4.42
C ASN A 122 -4.89 9.84 4.83
N VAL A 123 -4.79 10.81 3.95
CA VAL A 123 -4.22 12.13 4.26
C VAL A 123 -5.37 13.12 4.24
N LEU A 124 -5.71 13.63 5.42
CA LEU A 124 -6.81 14.57 5.58
C LEU A 124 -6.50 15.90 4.86
N PRO A 125 -7.51 16.75 4.58
CA PRO A 125 -7.30 18.03 3.90
C PRO A 125 -6.35 18.99 4.61
N ASP A 126 -6.17 18.83 5.93
CA ASP A 126 -5.21 19.58 6.74
C ASP A 126 -3.78 19.01 6.69
N GLY A 127 -3.57 17.93 5.93
CA GLY A 127 -2.30 17.23 5.76
C GLY A 127 -2.04 16.14 6.79
N GLN A 128 -2.96 15.86 7.72
CA GLN A 128 -2.76 14.84 8.73
C GLN A 128 -2.84 13.43 8.12
N ASP A 129 -1.81 12.62 8.36
CA ASP A 129 -1.83 11.19 8.04
C ASP A 129 -2.63 10.39 9.07
N VAL A 130 -3.55 9.56 8.56
CA VAL A 130 -4.34 8.60 9.31
C VAL A 130 -4.09 7.21 8.74
N LEU A 131 -3.49 6.33 9.53
CA LEU A 131 -3.19 4.95 9.13
C LEU A 131 -4.48 4.20 8.78
N ALA A 132 -4.54 3.64 7.57
CA ALA A 132 -5.67 2.85 7.07
C ALA A 132 -5.29 1.37 6.95
N VAL A 133 -4.10 1.07 6.43
CA VAL A 133 -3.63 -0.31 6.23
C VAL A 133 -2.20 -0.46 6.72
N ASP A 134 -1.91 -1.57 7.39
CA ASP A 134 -0.56 -1.98 7.82
C ASP A 134 -0.39 -3.49 7.64
N LEU A 135 0.34 -3.87 6.59
CA LEU A 135 0.65 -5.26 6.26
C LEU A 135 2.15 -5.49 6.39
N HIS A 136 2.53 -6.38 7.31
CA HIS A 136 3.91 -6.79 7.55
C HIS A 136 4.09 -8.22 7.10
N GLY A 137 4.79 -8.42 5.99
CA GLY A 137 5.09 -9.75 5.48
C GLY A 137 6.50 -10.19 5.86
N ALA A 138 6.62 -11.41 6.37
CA ALA A 138 7.89 -12.14 6.42
C ALA A 138 8.02 -13.02 5.17
N ARG A 139 9.23 -13.16 4.65
CA ARG A 139 9.52 -13.95 3.45
C ARG A 139 9.01 -15.39 3.64
N SER A 140 8.28 -15.88 2.64
CA SER A 140 7.75 -17.24 2.59
C SER A 140 8.30 -17.97 1.36
N ALA A 141 8.67 -19.24 1.54
CA ALA A 141 9.18 -20.12 0.49
C ALA A 141 8.19 -20.33 -0.68
#